data_AF-A0A519VY29-F1
#
_entry.id   AF-A0A519VY29-F1
#
_cell.length_a   1.000
_cell.length_b   1.000
_cell.length_c   1.000
_cell.angle_alpha   90.00
_cell.angle_beta   90.00
_cell.angle_gamma   90.00
#
_symmetry.space_group_name_H-M   'P 1'
#
loop_
_entity.id
_entity.type
_entity.pdbx_description
1 polymer ?
#
loop_
_entity_poly.entity_id
_entity_poly.type
_entity_poly.pdbx_seq_one_letter_code
_entity_poly.pdbx_strand_id
1 'polypeptide(L)' 'MAGKKLSRRDRIKKGIRKRLTGSESRPRLSVYRSNKGIYAQIINDVT' A
#
# COMPACT_ATOMS: atom_id res chain seq x y z
N MET A 1 4.20 3.08 -22.28
CA MET A 1 5.22 2.34 -21.49
C MET A 1 4.67 1.86 -20.15
N ALA A 2 4.43 0.55 -20.01
CA ALA A 2 3.82 -0.06 -18.82
C ALA A 2 4.63 0.12 -17.52
N GLY A 3 5.96 0.23 -17.61
CA GLY A 3 6.84 0.41 -16.44
C GLY A 3 6.71 1.74 -15.69
N LYS A 4 6.25 2.82 -16.35
CA LYS A 4 6.18 4.17 -15.74
C LYS A 4 5.04 4.30 -14.73
N LYS A 5 4.00 3.46 -14.83
CA LYS A 5 2.86 3.44 -13.88
C LYS A 5 3.22 2.78 -12.55
N LEU A 6 4.03 1.71 -12.58
CA LEU A 6 4.44 0.97 -11.38
C LEU A 6 5.36 1.84 -10.50
N SER A 7 6.39 2.45 -11.10
CA SER A 7 7.33 3.29 -10.36
C SER A 7 6.66 4.50 -9.69
N ARG A 8 5.67 5.14 -10.34
CA ARG A 8 4.90 6.23 -9.75
C ARG A 8 4.05 5.75 -8.57
N ARG A 9 3.40 4.59 -8.68
CA ARG A 9 2.58 4.02 -7.60
C ARG A 9 3.45 3.71 -6.38
N ASP A 10 4.62 3.11 -6.58
CA ASP A 10 5.54 2.79 -5.49
C ASP A 10 6.06 4.05 -4.79
N ARG A 11 6.38 5.09 -5.55
CA ARG A 11 6.80 6.39 -4.99
C ARG A 11 5.70 7.00 -4.11
N ILE A 12 4.45 7.00 -4.58
CA ILE A 12 3.31 7.53 -3.79
C ILE A 12 3.08 6.66 -2.55
N LYS A 13 3.10 5.33 -2.70
CA LYS A 13 2.92 4.38 -1.59
C LYS A 13 3.99 4.59 -0.51
N LYS A 14 5.26 4.73 -0.90
CA LYS A 14 6.37 5.06 0.01
C LYS A 14 6.15 6.42 0.69
N GLY A 15 5.70 7.44 -0.03
CA GLY A 15 5.39 8.76 0.53
C GLY A 15 4.33 8.73 1.62
N ILE A 16 3.22 8.03 1.39
CA ILE A 16 2.13 7.88 2.37
C ILE A 16 2.61 7.13 3.62
N ARG A 17 3.38 6.05 3.42
CA ARG A 17 3.94 5.23 4.52
C ARG A 17 4.96 5.97 5.40
N LYS A 18 5.47 7.15 4.99
CA LYS A 18 6.31 7.99 5.86
C LYS A 18 5.53 8.57 7.04
N ARG A 19 4.21 8.75 6.90
CA ARG A 19 3.36 9.37 7.92
C ARG A 19 2.32 8.40 8.51
N LEU A 20 2.09 7.27 7.85
CA LEU A 20 1.06 6.31 8.22
C LEU A 20 1.68 4.93 8.45
N THR A 21 1.60 4.47 9.70
CA THR A 21 2.03 3.16 10.17
C THR A 21 0.83 2.43 10.78
N GLY A 22 0.79 1.11 10.64
CA GLY A 22 -0.20 0.26 11.31
C GLY A 22 0.32 -0.23 12.66
N SER A 23 -0.51 -0.18 13.70
CA SER A 23 -0.29 -0.84 14.99
C SER A 23 -1.26 -2.00 15.18
N GLU A 24 -1.13 -2.76 16.27
CA GLU A 24 -2.06 -3.85 16.58
C GLU A 24 -3.49 -3.35 16.87
N SER A 25 -3.61 -2.21 17.58
CA SER A 25 -4.91 -1.56 17.84
C SER A 25 -5.50 -0.86 16.63
N ARG A 26 -4.65 -0.42 15.68
CA ARG A 26 -5.08 0.24 14.45
C ARG A 26 -4.18 -0.18 13.27
N PRO A 27 -4.43 -1.36 12.69
CA PRO A 27 -3.62 -1.86 11.59
C PRO A 27 -3.92 -1.08 10.31
N ARG A 28 -2.96 -1.07 9.38
CA ARG A 28 -3.14 -0.40 8.09
C ARG A 28 -3.77 -1.33 7.06
N LEU A 29 -4.67 -0.79 6.24
CA LEU A 29 -5.22 -1.48 5.09
C LEU A 29 -4.39 -1.16 3.83
N SER A 30 -3.80 -2.18 3.20
CA SER A 30 -3.14 -2.05 1.89
C SER A 30 -4.02 -2.61 0.80
N VAL A 31 -4.30 -1.81 -0.23
CA VAL A 31 -5.13 -2.22 -1.37
C VAL A 31 -4.31 -2.25 -2.65
N TYR A 32 -4.50 -3.29 -3.45
CA TYR A 32 -3.97 -3.42 -4.80
C TYR A 32 -5.11 -3.65 -5.79
N ARG A 33 -5.26 -2.75 -6.77
CA ARG A 33 -6.22 -2.87 -7.86
C ARG A 33 -5.54 -3.39 -9.12
N SER A 34 -5.99 -4.54 -9.58
CA SER A 34 -5.67 -5.12 -10.89
C SER A 34 -6.82 -4.89 -11.87
N ASN A 35 -6.67 -5.35 -13.11
CA ASN A 35 -7.78 -5.37 -14.07
C ASN A 35 -8.81 -6.47 -13.75
N LYS A 36 -8.41 -7.55 -13.05
CA LYS A 36 -9.27 -8.69 -12.72
C LYS A 36 -10.06 -8.50 -11.41
N GLY A 37 -9.55 -7.67 -10.51
CA GLY A 37 -10.15 -7.50 -9.19
C GLY A 37 -9.31 -6.62 -8.26
N ILE A 38 -9.84 -6.43 -7.06
CA ILE A 38 -9.22 -5.66 -5.98
C ILE A 38 -8.84 -6.62 -4.85
N TYR A 39 -7.59 -6.54 -4.42
CA TYR A 39 -7.05 -7.32 -3.32
C TYR A 39 -6.71 -6.38 -2.18
N ALA A 40 -6.96 -6.81 -0.94
CA ALA A 40 -6.69 -6.02 0.25
C ALA A 40 -6.00 -6.86 1.33
N GLN A 41 -5.18 -6.20 2.15
CA GLN A 41 -4.45 -6.79 3.26
C GLN A 41 -4.50 -5.87 4.47
N ILE A 42 -4.74 -6.44 5.66
CA ILE A 42 -4.61 -5.75 6.94
C ILE A 42 -3.24 -6.08 7.51
N ILE A 43 -2.44 -5.05 7.83
CA ILE A 43 -1.03 -5.21 8.20
C ILE A 43 -0.73 -4.41 9.47
N ASN A 44 -0.07 -5.04 10.43
CA ASN A 44 0.60 -4.41 11.56
C ASN A 44 2.08 -4.15 11.17
N ASP A 45 2.57 -2.91 11.29
CA ASP A 45 3.96 -2.56 10.97
C ASP A 45 4.88 -2.52 12.20
N VAL A 46 4.35 -2.75 13.42
CA VAL A 46 5.12 -2.74 14.69
C VAL A 46 5.78 -4.09 14.97
N THR A 47 5.26 -5.16 14.37
CA THR A 47 5.91 -6.48 14.22
C THR A 47 6.89 -6.47 13.08
#